data_AF-A0A423JVS2-F1
#
_entry.id   AF-A0A423JVS2-F1
#
_cell.length_a   1.000
_cell.length_b   1.000
_cell.length_c   1.000
_cell.angle_alpha   90.00
_cell.angle_beta   90.00
_cell.angle_gamma   90.00
#
_symmetry.space_group_name_H-M   'P 1'
#
loop_
_entity.id
_entity.type
_entity.pdbx_description
1 polymer ?
#
loop_
_entity_poly.entity_id
_entity_poly.type
_entity_poly.pdbx_seq_one_letter_code
_entity_poly.pdbx_strand_id
1 'polypeptide(L)'
;MTTDALRLGSMEQQLAVIEHRLSEIEDRHETVPTRVTKLEQQFEHMAGQLSELNQGQQKLTVAVNVIGSKVGRLLTILTLVGAVLQMAVPALLRVWFP
;
A
#
# COMPACT_ATOMS: atom_id res chain seq x y z
N MET A 1 37.06 -53.12 -31.18
CA MET A 1 37.74 -51.83 -31.47
C MET A 1 36.79 -50.75 -31.99
N THR A 2 35.85 -51.04 -32.90
CA THR A 2 34.95 -50.00 -33.46
C THR A 2 33.83 -49.56 -32.50
N THR A 3 33.29 -50.48 -31.70
CA THR A 3 32.19 -50.20 -30.76
C THR A 3 32.60 -49.29 -29.60
N ASP A 4 33.83 -49.45 -29.09
CA ASP A 4 34.37 -48.61 -28.01
C ASP A 4 34.65 -47.19 -28.48
N ALA A 5 35.16 -47.00 -29.70
CA ALA A 5 35.38 -45.68 -30.29
C ALA A 5 34.06 -44.91 -30.53
N LEU A 6 33.01 -45.62 -30.97
CA LEU A 6 31.66 -45.06 -31.10
C LEU A 6 31.07 -44.64 -29.75
N ARG A 7 31.29 -45.46 -28.71
CA ARG A 7 30.88 -45.12 -27.34
C ARG A 7 31.63 -43.91 -26.80
N LEU A 8 32.94 -43.84 -27.03
CA LEU A 8 33.79 -42.73 -26.60
C LEU A 8 33.35 -41.42 -27.25
N GLY A 9 33.14 -41.40 -28.57
CA GLY A 9 32.66 -40.22 -29.29
C GLY A 9 31.27 -39.76 -28.84
N SER A 10 30.37 -40.71 -28.53
CA SER A 10 29.06 -40.37 -27.94
C SER A 10 29.19 -39.77 -26.53
N MET A 11 30.16 -40.22 -25.73
CA MET A 11 30.40 -39.68 -24.40
C MET A 11 31.03 -38.29 -24.45
N GLU A 12 31.97 -38.03 -25.37
CA GLU A 12 32.57 -36.71 -25.60
C GLU A 12 31.50 -35.69 -26.02
N GLN A 13 30.60 -36.08 -26.93
CA GLN A 13 29.51 -35.20 -27.35
C GLN A 13 28.52 -34.92 -26.21
N GLN A 14 28.23 -35.91 -25.35
CA GLN A 14 27.41 -35.69 -24.16
C GLN A 14 28.11 -34.77 -23.15
N LEU A 15 29.43 -34.92 -22.95
CA LEU A 15 30.21 -34.05 -22.07
C LEU A 15 30.20 -32.59 -22.57
N ALA A 16 30.40 -32.36 -23.86
CA ALA A 16 30.33 -31.02 -24.45
C ALA A 16 28.96 -30.35 -24.24
N VAL A 17 27.87 -31.11 -24.38
CA VAL A 17 26.51 -30.62 -24.09
C VAL A 17 26.33 -30.31 -22.61
N ILE A 18 26.87 -31.15 -21.72
CA ILE A 18 26.81 -30.93 -20.27
C ILE A 18 27.58 -29.67 -19.89
N GLU A 19 28.80 -29.47 -20.38
CA GLU A 19 29.61 -28.27 -20.13
C GLU A 19 28.88 -27.00 -20.58
N HIS A 20 28.28 -27.02 -21.78
CA HIS A 20 27.53 -25.87 -22.27
C HIS A 20 26.33 -25.53 -21.38
N ARG A 21 25.58 -26.54 -20.93
CA ARG A 21 24.44 -26.34 -20.01
C ARG A 21 24.89 -25.87 -18.63
N LEU A 22 26.06 -26.32 -18.16
CA LEU A 22 26.63 -25.88 -16.89
C LEU A 22 27.00 -24.41 -16.94
N SER A 23 27.65 -23.98 -18.03
CA SER A 23 27.98 -22.56 -18.25
C SER A 23 26.72 -21.69 -18.32
N GLU A 24 25.65 -22.14 -18.98
CA GLU A 24 24.39 -21.39 -19.02
C GLU A 24 23.72 -21.29 -17.63
N ILE A 25 23.83 -22.34 -16.80
CA ILE A 25 23.33 -22.32 -15.42
C ILE A 25 24.15 -21.35 -14.58
N GLU A 26 25.46 -21.30 -14.76
CA GLU A 26 26.38 -20.44 -14.01
C GLU A 26 26.11 -18.96 -14.29
N ASP A 27 25.95 -18.58 -15.57
CA ASP A 27 25.55 -17.23 -15.98
C ASP A 27 24.18 -16.84 -15.39
N ARG A 28 23.20 -17.74 -15.46
CA ARG A 28 21.88 -17.50 -14.87
C ARG A 28 21.98 -17.33 -13.35
N HIS A 29 22.79 -18.16 -12.70
CA HIS A 29 23.00 -18.12 -11.25
C HIS A 29 23.69 -16.83 -10.80
N GLU A 30 24.58 -16.24 -11.60
CA GLU A 30 25.20 -14.94 -11.30
C GLU A 30 24.19 -13.77 -11.38
N THR A 31 23.21 -13.86 -12.28
CA THR A 31 22.19 -12.79 -12.44
C THR A 31 21.05 -12.85 -11.41
N VAL A 32 20.79 -14.01 -10.79
CA VAL A 32 19.77 -14.18 -9.73
C VAL A 32 20.01 -13.30 -8.51
N PRO A 33 21.20 -13.28 -7.85
CA PRO A 33 21.42 -12.46 -6.66
C PRO A 33 21.22 -10.98 -6.95
N THR A 34 21.67 -10.49 -8.11
CA THR A 34 21.43 -9.10 -8.54
C THR A 34 19.94 -8.75 -8.64
N ARG A 35 19.13 -9.67 -9.20
CA ARG A 35 17.68 -9.49 -9.29
C ARG A 35 17.01 -9.53 -7.92
N VAL A 36 17.46 -10.42 -7.03
CA VAL A 36 16.95 -10.53 -5.65
C VAL A 36 17.27 -9.24 -4.88
N THR A 37 18.50 -8.74 -4.92
CA THR A 37 18.86 -7.45 -4.28
C THR A 37 18.01 -6.30 -4.79
N LYS A 38 17.74 -6.24 -6.10
CA LYS A 38 16.88 -5.20 -6.67
C LYS A 38 15.42 -5.34 -6.21
N LEU A 39 14.92 -6.56 -6.01
CA LEU A 39 13.58 -6.78 -5.45
C LEU A 39 13.53 -6.38 -3.98
N GLU A 40 14.55 -6.72 -3.18
CA GLU A 40 14.66 -6.31 -1.78
C GLU A 40 14.62 -4.78 -1.65
N GLN A 41 15.41 -4.06 -2.45
CA GLN A 41 15.39 -2.58 -2.46
C GLN A 41 14.02 -2.00 -2.83
N GLN A 42 13.32 -2.60 -3.81
CA GLN A 42 11.96 -2.18 -4.17
C GLN A 42 10.97 -2.47 -3.04
N PHE A 43 11.10 -3.60 -2.35
CA PHE A 43 10.27 -3.94 -1.19
C PHE A 43 10.50 -2.97 -0.02
N GLU A 44 11.75 -2.63 0.28
CA GLU A 44 12.08 -1.63 1.30
C GLU A 44 11.48 -0.26 0.96
N HIS A 45 11.59 0.17 -0.30
CA HIS A 45 10.99 1.42 -0.75
C HIS A 45 9.46 1.42 -0.60
N MET A 46 8.80 0.35 -1.05
CA MET A 46 7.34 0.19 -0.91
C MET A 46 6.92 0.16 0.57
N ALA A 47 7.69 -0.49 1.44
CA ALA A 47 7.43 -0.51 2.88
C ALA A 47 7.54 0.90 3.49
N GLY A 48 8.53 1.69 3.05
CA GLY A 48 8.65 3.11 3.41
C GLY A 48 7.44 3.93 2.97
N GLN A 49 7.04 3.82 1.71
CA GLN A 49 5.86 4.51 1.17
C GLN A 49 4.57 4.12 1.90
N LEU A 50 4.40 2.84 2.27
CA LEU A 50 3.24 2.37 3.02
C LEU A 50 3.23 2.94 4.45
N SER A 51 4.40 3.07 5.08
CA SER A 51 4.55 3.71 6.39
C SER A 51 4.14 5.19 6.33
N GLU A 52 4.63 5.92 5.32
CA GLU A 52 4.25 7.33 5.10
C GLU A 52 2.75 7.49 4.82
N LEU A 53 2.17 6.61 4.00
CA LEU A 53 0.74 6.60 3.72
C LEU A 53 -0.08 6.38 5.00
N ASN A 54 0.33 5.43 5.85
CA ASN A 54 -0.32 5.17 7.13
C ASN A 54 -0.26 6.41 8.06
N GLN A 55 0.90 7.06 8.15
CA GLN A 55 1.01 8.32 8.91
C GLN A 55 0.12 9.43 8.34
N GLY A 56 0.03 9.53 7.01
CA GLY A 56 -0.88 10.45 6.33
C GLY A 56 -2.35 10.17 6.67
N GLN A 57 -2.76 8.90 6.67
CA GLN A 57 -4.11 8.48 7.05
C GLN A 57 -4.42 8.83 8.51
N GLN A 58 -3.49 8.59 9.45
CA GLN A 58 -3.68 8.97 10.85
C GLN A 58 -3.90 10.47 11.02
N LYS A 59 -3.11 11.30 10.33
CA LYS A 59 -3.30 12.77 10.33
C LYS A 59 -4.66 13.15 9.78
N LEU A 60 -5.10 12.51 8.69
CA LEU A 60 -6.42 12.75 8.11
C LEU A 60 -7.54 12.36 9.07
N THR A 61 -7.45 11.19 9.73
CA THR A 61 -8.42 10.76 10.74
C THR A 61 -8.55 11.78 11.87
N VAL A 62 -7.43 12.31 12.37
CA VAL A 62 -7.43 13.36 13.39
C VAL A 62 -8.11 14.63 12.86
N ALA A 63 -7.78 15.07 11.65
CA ALA A 63 -8.40 16.25 11.04
C ALA A 63 -9.92 16.09 10.89
N VAL A 64 -10.38 14.93 10.42
CA VAL A 64 -11.80 14.60 10.30
C VAL A 64 -12.49 14.62 11.66
N ASN A 65 -11.88 14.05 12.71
CA ASN A 65 -12.44 14.09 14.06
C ASN A 65 -12.57 15.53 14.60
N VAL A 66 -11.57 16.39 14.35
CA VAL A 66 -11.61 17.79 14.74
C VAL A 66 -12.74 18.53 14.03
N ILE A 67 -12.89 18.31 12.72
CA ILE A 67 -13.98 18.89 11.93
C ILE A 67 -15.34 18.39 12.45
N GLY A 68 -15.48 17.09 12.66
CA GLY A 68 -16.69 16.50 13.22
C GLY A 68 -17.09 17.12 14.56
N SER A 69 -16.12 17.33 15.46
CA SER A 69 -16.36 18.00 16.74
C SER A 69 -16.83 19.45 16.58
N LYS A 70 -16.19 20.22 15.69
CA LYS A 70 -16.59 21.61 15.41
C LYS A 70 -18.00 21.69 14.83
N VAL A 71 -18.30 20.85 13.83
CA VAL A 71 -19.63 20.77 13.22
C VAL A 71 -20.68 20.37 14.25
N GLY A 72 -20.40 19.36 15.07
CA GLY A 72 -21.29 18.94 16.14
C GLY A 72 -21.64 20.08 17.09
N ARG A 73 -20.64 20.85 17.55
CA ARG A 73 -20.87 22.03 18.41
C ARG A 73 -21.74 23.08 17.75
N LEU A 74 -21.49 23.39 16.47
CA LEU A 74 -22.29 24.37 15.73
C LEU A 74 -23.73 23.92 15.59
N LEU A 75 -23.97 22.64 15.31
CA LEU A 75 -25.32 22.07 15.26
C LEU A 75 -26.00 22.17 16.62
N THR A 76 -25.32 21.82 17.71
CA THR A 76 -25.88 21.97 19.06
C THR A 76 -26.28 23.41 19.35
N ILE A 77 -25.42 24.39 19.03
CA ILE A 77 -25.73 25.81 19.21
C ILE A 77 -26.95 26.19 18.37
N LEU A 78 -27.00 25.79 17.10
CA LEU A 78 -28.12 26.08 16.21
C LEU A 78 -29.43 25.50 16.73
N THR A 79 -29.42 24.26 17.23
CA THR A 79 -30.57 23.61 17.85
C THR A 79 -31.05 24.37 19.08
N LEU A 80 -30.13 24.81 19.95
CA LEU A 80 -30.48 25.60 21.14
C LEU A 80 -31.09 26.95 20.75
N VAL A 81 -30.49 27.66 19.79
CA VAL A 81 -31.02 28.95 19.30
C VAL A 81 -32.42 28.75 18.69
N GLY A 82 -32.59 27.73 17.86
CA GLY A 82 -33.89 27.38 17.29
C GLY A 82 -34.95 27.08 18.35
N ALA A 83 -34.60 26.29 19.37
CA ALA A 83 -35.50 25.98 20.48
C ALA A 83 -35.90 27.23 21.27
N VAL A 84 -34.96 28.13 21.57
CA VAL A 84 -35.27 29.39 22.27
C VAL A 84 -36.20 30.27 21.41
N LEU A 85 -35.94 30.38 20.11
CA LEU A 85 -36.81 31.13 19.20
C LEU A 85 -38.22 30.53 19.15
N GLN A 86 -38.35 29.20 19.10
CA GLN A 86 -39.66 28.53 19.14
C GLN A 86 -40.46 28.84 20.42
N MET A 87 -39.78 28.99 21.57
CA MET A 87 -40.45 29.37 22.82
C MET A 87 -40.76 30.87 22.90
N ALA A 88 -39.85 31.73 22.44
CA ALA A 88 -39.96 33.18 22.57
C ALA A 88 -40.95 33.81 21.56
N VAL A 89 -40.98 33.33 20.32
CA VAL A 89 -41.85 33.86 19.25
C VAL A 89 -43.33 33.88 19.63
N PRO A 90 -43.96 32.77 20.06
CA PRO A 90 -45.38 32.78 20.43
C PRO A 90 -45.66 33.61 21.69
N ALA A 91 -44.73 33.65 22.65
CA ALA A 91 -44.87 34.48 23.85
C ALA A 91 -44.90 35.97 23.51
N LEU A 92 -44.02 36.43 22.61
CA LEU A 92 -43.97 37.82 22.15
C LEU A 92 -45.19 38.19 21.29
N LEU A 93 -45.62 37.28 20.39
CA LEU A 93 -46.83 37.51 19.59
C LEU A 93 -48.07 37.68 20.45
N ARG A 94 -48.22 36.90 21.53
CA ARG A 94 -49.36 36.99 22.46
C ARG A 94 -49.39 38.27 23.29
N VAL A 95 -48.24 38.90 23.51
CA VAL A 95 -48.13 40.19 24.20
C VAL A 95 -48.48 41.36 23.27
N TRP A 96 -48.14 41.24 21.99
CA TRP A 96 -48.38 42.29 20.99
C TRP A 96 -49.76 42.19 20.33
N PHE A 97 -50.31 40.98 20.23
CA PHE A 97 -51.65 40.67 19.74
C PHE A 97 -52.41 39.88 20.82
N PRO A 98 -53.04 40.56 21.80
CA PRO A 98 -53.93 39.93 22.77
C PRO A 98 -55.25 39.45 22.13
#